data_AF-A0AA39XX95-F1
#
_entry.id   AF-A0AA39XX95-F1
#
_cell.length_a   1.000
_cell.length_b   1.000
_cell.length_c   1.000
_cell.angle_alpha   90.00
_cell.angle_beta   90.00
_cell.angle_gamma   90.00
#
_symmetry.space_group_name_H-M   'P 1'
#
loop_
_entity.id
_entity.type
_entity.pdbx_description
1 polymer ?
#
loop_
_entity_poly.entity_id
_entity_poly.type
_entity_poly.pdbx_seq_one_letter_code
_entity_poly.pdbx_strand_id
1 'polypeptide(L)'
;MPRKKSAKEFFRRGKEKGSENCTEGIDGSIVHKKPTDKVLGEYRRMRDLWNQYVEDHPDTSPYHLRSLKDFVKDIVFGIDGAEDDPDPAQGTVMVYWKQFMAGWRRENDAIPRNTTLSVTNNKRPRRFGTKNHFVHLGRQLWGNDWVVYDNPATRVYDWADFLSIVCSSARIGEYIESTCRAGSGRGLYYKVNVTFGVFLNEHKNAEFAVQLVRDAKGMTNAPDKRPEHSLYEGLGPMPLICNPMLPILAILIATKAFRDYETIEDLLDIQPSEREMVHLQWKESVCDLPFFKSMSARGAPRKIETATAFSKRLKLLGFRAGYPRPPKFMTSEPRDSIGLLYTLAQRMKHAGQKDPNTYNNHYQPNNSGTDGQGSYFGTEVRSIANDLFRGLTIARNPQLWQSLPAEKQEEFQNSPREGACSPAGTAGSGLNLTFPPCYHRSIFDRVRFLMLERDRLASTLFETATLRSLTGLSALCDMVALCEKDAEVEFRPGLEPGKCCCSNLVP
;
A
#
# COMPACT_ATOMS: atom_id res chain seq x y z
N MET A 1 -19.80 23.43 -32.59
CA MET A 1 -20.38 22.28 -31.84
C MET A 1 -21.49 21.65 -32.69
N PRO A 2 -21.56 20.32 -32.85
CA PRO A 2 -22.65 19.69 -33.59
C PRO A 2 -23.99 20.00 -32.91
N ARG A 3 -25.02 20.31 -33.71
CA ARG A 3 -26.39 20.61 -33.24
C ARG A 3 -26.87 19.47 -32.32
N LYS A 4 -27.34 19.84 -31.11
CA LYS A 4 -27.92 18.89 -30.16
C LYS A 4 -29.13 18.22 -30.84
N LYS A 5 -29.06 16.91 -31.06
CA LYS A 5 -30.12 16.16 -31.74
C LYS A 5 -31.35 16.08 -30.84
N SER A 6 -32.54 16.05 -31.45
CA SER A 6 -33.77 15.79 -30.71
C SER A 6 -33.76 14.36 -30.17
N ALA A 7 -34.45 14.13 -29.05
CA ALA A 7 -34.59 12.79 -28.47
C ALA A 7 -35.20 11.79 -29.48
N LYS A 8 -36.16 12.25 -30.29
CA LYS A 8 -36.80 11.44 -31.34
C LYS A 8 -35.78 10.96 -32.38
N GLU A 9 -34.90 11.84 -32.83
CA GLU A 9 -33.86 11.49 -33.80
C GLU A 9 -32.79 10.55 -33.22
N PHE A 10 -32.48 10.70 -31.92
CA PHE A 10 -31.57 9.81 -31.22
C PHE A 10 -32.07 8.36 -31.18
N PHE A 11 -33.33 8.16 -30.79
CA PHE A 11 -33.94 6.81 -30.72
C PHE A 11 -34.23 6.23 -32.11
N ARG A 12 -34.64 7.05 -33.09
CA ARG A 12 -34.80 6.61 -34.50
C ARG A 12 -33.52 5.96 -35.01
N ARG A 13 -32.38 6.62 -34.81
CA ARG A 13 -31.06 6.09 -35.21
C ARG A 13 -30.63 4.87 -34.40
N GLY A 14 -31.03 4.77 -33.14
CA GLY A 14 -30.83 3.56 -32.34
C GLY A 14 -31.50 2.34 -32.98
N LYS A 15 -32.76 2.51 -33.39
CA LYS A 15 -33.53 1.49 -34.11
C LYS A 15 -32.90 1.14 -35.47
N GLU A 16 -32.51 2.14 -36.25
CA GLU A 16 -31.78 1.93 -37.53
C GLU A 16 -30.46 1.17 -37.34
N LYS A 17 -29.80 1.37 -36.20
CA LYS A 17 -28.58 0.64 -35.82
C LYS A 17 -28.87 -0.75 -35.22
N GLY A 18 -30.12 -1.21 -35.27
CA GLY A 18 -30.52 -2.54 -34.84
C GLY A 18 -30.74 -2.68 -33.34
N SER A 19 -31.04 -1.61 -32.60
CA SER A 19 -31.34 -1.73 -31.17
C SER A 19 -32.52 -2.65 -30.88
N GLU A 20 -33.49 -2.74 -31.80
CA GLU A 20 -34.65 -3.65 -31.68
C GLU A 20 -34.26 -5.12 -31.81
N ASN A 21 -33.12 -5.40 -32.44
CA ASN A 21 -32.58 -6.75 -32.61
C ASN A 21 -31.64 -7.16 -31.46
N CYS A 22 -31.28 -6.22 -30.58
CA CYS A 22 -30.40 -6.46 -29.44
C CYS A 22 -31.25 -6.63 -28.16
N THR A 23 -31.68 -7.86 -27.90
CA THR A 23 -32.43 -8.24 -26.69
C THR A 23 -31.52 -8.77 -25.57
N GLU A 24 -30.20 -8.79 -25.80
CA GLU A 24 -29.23 -9.34 -24.84
C GLU A 24 -29.21 -8.52 -23.54
N GLY A 25 -29.57 -9.17 -22.43
CA GLY A 25 -29.64 -8.53 -21.10
C GLY A 25 -30.83 -7.59 -20.89
N ILE A 26 -31.78 -7.53 -21.83
CA ILE A 26 -33.03 -6.79 -21.70
C ILE A 26 -34.15 -7.76 -21.29
N ASP A 27 -34.14 -8.15 -20.03
CA ASP A 27 -35.21 -8.93 -19.41
C ASP A 27 -35.54 -8.39 -18.02
N GLY A 28 -36.60 -8.91 -17.39
CA GLY A 28 -36.98 -8.57 -16.02
C GLY A 28 -36.08 -9.23 -14.97
N SER A 29 -35.01 -9.95 -15.36
CA SER A 29 -34.20 -10.71 -14.44
C SER A 29 -33.20 -9.82 -13.70
N ILE A 30 -33.01 -10.11 -12.42
CA ILE A 30 -32.03 -9.39 -11.61
C ILE A 30 -30.65 -9.99 -11.87
N VAL A 31 -29.78 -9.24 -12.53
CA VAL A 31 -28.38 -9.65 -12.72
C VAL A 31 -27.59 -9.41 -11.44
N HIS A 32 -27.30 -10.47 -10.69
CA HIS A 32 -26.41 -10.41 -9.54
C HIS A 32 -24.93 -10.46 -9.95
N LYS A 33 -24.08 -9.70 -9.24
CA LYS A 33 -22.62 -9.82 -9.38
C LYS A 33 -22.18 -11.26 -9.10
N LYS A 34 -21.37 -11.88 -9.97
CA LYS A 34 -20.79 -13.22 -9.74
C LYS A 34 -19.78 -13.18 -8.58
N PRO A 35 -20.03 -13.86 -7.44
CA PRO A 35 -19.05 -13.99 -6.34
C PRO A 35 -18.01 -15.06 -6.67
N THR A 36 -16.95 -15.14 -5.85
CA THR A 36 -16.01 -16.27 -5.88
C THR A 36 -16.60 -17.49 -5.17
N ASP A 37 -16.09 -18.69 -5.46
CA ASP A 37 -16.57 -19.94 -4.83
C ASP A 37 -16.46 -19.91 -3.31
N LYS A 38 -15.37 -19.32 -2.78
CA LYS A 38 -15.22 -19.07 -1.34
C LYS A 38 -16.40 -18.29 -0.78
N VAL A 39 -16.79 -17.19 -1.44
CA VAL A 39 -17.89 -16.34 -0.98
C VAL A 39 -19.24 -17.07 -1.08
N LEU A 40 -19.45 -17.90 -2.10
CA LEU A 40 -20.63 -18.76 -2.20
C LEU A 40 -20.69 -19.81 -1.08
N GLY A 41 -19.54 -20.35 -0.67
CA GLY A 41 -19.42 -21.21 0.51
C GLY A 41 -19.89 -20.52 1.79
N GLU A 42 -19.44 -19.28 2.02
CA GLU A 42 -19.88 -18.50 3.19
C GLU A 42 -21.38 -18.16 3.16
N TYR A 43 -21.94 -17.91 1.97
CA TYR A 43 -23.39 -17.69 1.82
C TYR A 43 -24.20 -18.93 2.18
N ARG A 44 -23.75 -20.11 1.73
CA ARG A 44 -24.37 -21.40 2.10
C ARG A 44 -24.33 -21.60 3.61
N ARG A 45 -23.15 -21.44 4.23
CA ARG A 45 -22.99 -21.56 5.69
C ARG A 45 -23.99 -20.68 6.46
N MET A 46 -24.16 -19.42 6.06
CA MET A 46 -25.10 -18.53 6.74
C MET A 46 -26.56 -18.92 6.54
N ARG A 47 -26.91 -19.56 5.43
CA ARG A 47 -28.25 -20.12 5.22
C ARG A 47 -28.47 -21.36 6.06
N ASP A 48 -27.48 -22.23 6.16
CA ASP A 48 -27.56 -23.43 6.99
C ASP A 48 -27.77 -23.04 8.47
N LEU A 49 -27.07 -22.02 8.96
CA LEU A 49 -27.30 -21.45 10.30
C LEU A 49 -28.71 -20.87 10.47
N TRP A 50 -29.24 -20.20 9.44
CA TRP A 50 -30.61 -19.69 9.49
C TRP A 50 -31.64 -20.82 9.50
N ASN A 51 -31.45 -21.85 8.67
CA ASN A 51 -32.35 -23.00 8.62
C ASN A 51 -32.36 -23.73 9.96
N GLN A 52 -31.20 -23.94 10.58
CA GLN A 52 -31.13 -24.51 11.93
C GLN A 52 -31.87 -23.63 12.96
N TYR A 53 -31.70 -22.31 12.90
CA TYR A 53 -32.41 -21.40 13.79
C TYR A 53 -33.94 -21.48 13.63
N VAL A 54 -34.44 -21.66 12.40
CA VAL A 54 -35.87 -21.85 12.11
C VAL A 54 -36.38 -23.19 12.65
N GLU A 55 -35.57 -24.25 12.60
CA GLU A 55 -35.92 -25.54 13.22
C GLU A 55 -36.09 -25.40 14.74
N ASP A 56 -35.22 -24.63 15.39
CA ASP A 56 -35.26 -24.41 16.84
C ASP A 56 -36.34 -23.38 17.26
N HIS A 57 -36.75 -22.49 16.34
CA HIS A 57 -37.72 -21.42 16.57
C HIS A 57 -38.81 -21.41 15.49
N PRO A 58 -39.86 -22.23 15.65
CA PRO A 58 -41.02 -22.22 14.76
C PRO A 58 -41.64 -20.82 14.64
N ASP A 59 -42.22 -20.49 13.49
CA ASP A 59 -42.83 -19.19 13.17
C ASP A 59 -41.87 -17.99 13.03
N THR A 60 -40.57 -18.25 12.87
CA THR A 60 -39.59 -17.19 12.59
C THR A 60 -39.49 -16.87 11.09
N SER A 61 -39.28 -15.59 10.79
CA SER A 61 -39.17 -15.11 9.41
C SER A 61 -38.05 -14.08 9.29
N PRO A 62 -37.23 -14.12 8.24
CA PRO A 62 -36.17 -13.14 8.04
C PRO A 62 -36.71 -11.78 7.60
N TYR A 63 -38.03 -11.64 7.41
CA TYR A 63 -38.69 -10.36 7.18
C TYR A 63 -39.18 -9.73 8.48
N HIS A 64 -39.22 -10.47 9.58
CA HIS A 64 -39.59 -9.97 10.90
C HIS A 64 -38.34 -9.45 11.64
N LEU A 65 -38.37 -8.18 12.04
CA LEU A 65 -37.23 -7.54 12.72
C LEU A 65 -36.85 -8.25 14.03
N ARG A 66 -37.83 -8.76 14.77
CA ARG A 66 -37.61 -9.47 16.03
C ARG A 66 -36.83 -10.76 15.80
N SER A 67 -37.28 -11.60 14.87
CA SER A 67 -36.61 -12.85 14.49
C SER A 67 -35.19 -12.60 13.99
N LEU A 68 -34.98 -11.56 13.16
CA LEU A 68 -33.63 -11.21 12.70
C LEU A 68 -32.70 -10.74 13.82
N LYS A 69 -33.19 -9.92 14.75
CA LYS A 69 -32.38 -9.46 15.90
C LYS A 69 -32.01 -10.62 16.81
N ASP A 70 -32.93 -11.55 17.01
CA ASP A 70 -32.72 -12.72 17.86
C ASP A 70 -31.78 -13.74 17.19
N PHE A 71 -31.96 -14.04 15.91
CA PHE A 71 -30.98 -14.79 15.12
C PHE A 71 -29.57 -14.18 15.18
N VAL A 72 -29.43 -12.86 14.97
CA VAL A 72 -28.12 -12.20 15.04
C VAL A 72 -27.55 -12.25 16.46
N LYS A 73 -28.39 -12.20 17.50
CA LYS A 73 -27.95 -12.38 18.88
C LYS A 73 -27.36 -13.79 19.06
N ASP A 74 -28.00 -14.84 18.57
CA ASP A 74 -27.46 -16.20 18.68
C ASP A 74 -26.16 -16.37 17.89
N ILE A 75 -26.06 -15.75 16.71
CA ILE A 75 -24.80 -15.67 15.97
C ILE A 75 -23.71 -14.96 16.79
N VAL A 76 -24.03 -13.88 17.51
CA VAL A 76 -23.05 -13.19 18.37
C VAL A 76 -22.56 -14.13 19.47
N PHE A 77 -23.45 -14.85 20.15
CA PHE A 77 -23.06 -15.76 21.22
C PHE A 77 -22.38 -17.04 20.72
N GLY A 78 -22.59 -17.42 19.45
CA GLY A 78 -21.94 -18.56 18.82
C GLY A 78 -20.58 -18.27 18.18
N ILE A 79 -20.11 -17.01 18.15
CA ILE A 79 -18.78 -16.67 17.64
C ILE A 79 -17.81 -16.51 18.80
N ASP A 80 -16.76 -17.33 18.80
CA ASP A 80 -15.66 -17.18 19.75
C ASP A 80 -14.99 -15.81 19.64
N GLY A 81 -14.71 -15.23 20.80
CA GLY A 81 -13.91 -14.04 20.96
C GLY A 81 -12.45 -14.21 20.53
N ALA A 82 -11.67 -13.13 20.63
CA ALA A 82 -10.22 -13.21 20.45
C ALA A 82 -9.54 -13.59 21.78
N GLU A 83 -8.29 -14.02 21.72
CA GLU A 83 -7.43 -14.17 22.90
C GLU A 83 -7.51 -12.86 23.75
N ASP A 84 -7.97 -13.00 25.00
CA ASP A 84 -8.26 -11.95 26.00
C ASP A 84 -9.55 -11.10 25.86
N ASP A 85 -10.41 -11.37 24.88
CA ASP A 85 -11.75 -10.76 24.75
C ASP A 85 -12.76 -11.85 24.38
N PRO A 86 -13.55 -12.39 25.32
CA PRO A 86 -14.47 -13.50 25.06
C PRO A 86 -15.59 -13.12 24.07
N ASP A 87 -15.84 -11.81 23.88
CA ASP A 87 -16.86 -11.34 22.96
C ASP A 87 -16.32 -11.20 21.53
N PRO A 88 -17.12 -11.58 20.51
CA PRO A 88 -16.70 -11.38 19.13
C PRO A 88 -16.65 -9.90 18.77
N ALA A 89 -15.68 -9.56 17.90
CA ALA A 89 -15.61 -8.21 17.36
C ALA A 89 -16.87 -7.91 16.52
N GLN A 90 -17.48 -6.73 16.73
CA GLN A 90 -18.63 -6.26 15.95
C GLN A 90 -18.41 -6.37 14.42
N GLY A 91 -17.18 -6.14 13.96
CA GLY A 91 -16.83 -6.29 12.54
C GLY A 91 -17.05 -7.70 12.02
N THR A 92 -16.76 -8.72 12.84
CA THR A 92 -17.00 -10.13 12.54
C THR A 92 -18.49 -10.42 12.44
N VAL A 93 -19.28 -10.00 13.43
CA VAL A 93 -20.75 -10.12 13.41
C VAL A 93 -21.35 -9.47 12.17
N MET A 94 -20.86 -8.28 11.80
CA MET A 94 -21.28 -7.58 10.59
C MET A 94 -20.90 -8.28 9.28
N VAL A 95 -19.85 -9.11 9.27
CA VAL A 95 -19.51 -9.96 8.11
C VAL A 95 -20.53 -11.08 7.97
N TYR A 96 -20.85 -11.79 9.05
CA TYR A 96 -21.89 -12.83 9.09
C TYR A 96 -23.24 -12.26 8.63
N TRP A 97 -23.63 -11.11 9.19
CA TRP A 97 -24.86 -10.41 8.80
C TRP A 97 -24.91 -10.06 7.30
N LYS A 98 -23.80 -9.56 6.74
CA LYS A 98 -23.72 -9.24 5.31
C LYS A 98 -23.74 -10.48 4.42
N GLN A 99 -23.09 -11.55 4.84
CA GLN A 99 -23.09 -12.83 4.13
C GLN A 99 -24.50 -13.42 4.09
N PHE A 100 -25.22 -13.40 5.21
CA PHE A 100 -26.61 -13.80 5.28
C PHE A 100 -27.48 -13.00 4.31
N MET A 101 -27.50 -11.66 4.42
CA MET A 101 -28.32 -10.81 3.54
C MET A 101 -27.99 -11.00 2.05
N ALA A 102 -26.70 -11.12 1.71
CA ALA A 102 -26.26 -11.30 0.33
C ALA A 102 -26.56 -12.69 -0.23
N GLY A 103 -26.49 -13.73 0.61
CA GLY A 103 -26.87 -15.10 0.28
C GLY A 103 -28.39 -15.24 0.14
N TRP A 104 -29.16 -14.64 1.05
CA TRP A 104 -30.62 -14.69 1.07
C TRP A 104 -31.22 -14.09 -0.20
N ARG A 105 -30.78 -12.88 -0.58
CA ARG A 105 -31.29 -12.14 -1.75
C ARG A 105 -31.07 -12.86 -3.10
N ARG A 106 -30.24 -13.90 -3.15
CA ARG A 106 -30.02 -14.66 -4.40
C ARG A 106 -31.13 -15.64 -4.70
N GLU A 107 -31.84 -16.08 -3.69
CA GLU A 107 -32.85 -17.14 -3.77
C GLU A 107 -34.22 -16.64 -3.28
N ASN A 108 -34.28 -15.44 -2.68
CA ASN A 108 -35.46 -14.87 -2.06
C ASN A 108 -35.53 -13.36 -2.31
N ASP A 109 -36.69 -12.77 -2.03
CA ASP A 109 -36.88 -11.34 -2.02
C ASP A 109 -35.93 -10.61 -1.05
N ALA A 110 -35.59 -9.38 -1.41
CA ALA A 110 -34.69 -8.57 -0.60
C ALA A 110 -35.36 -8.17 0.71
N ILE A 111 -34.70 -8.45 1.85
CA ILE A 111 -35.15 -7.97 3.16
C ILE A 111 -35.20 -6.43 3.15
N PRO A 112 -36.31 -5.82 3.61
CA PRO A 112 -36.47 -4.37 3.64
C PRO A 112 -35.32 -3.62 4.31
N ARG A 113 -34.95 -2.45 3.74
CA ARG A 113 -33.79 -1.66 4.18
C ARG A 113 -33.91 -1.13 5.63
N ASN A 114 -35.11 -0.75 6.04
CA ASN A 114 -35.42 -0.32 7.40
C ASN A 114 -35.18 -1.44 8.42
N THR A 115 -35.57 -2.67 8.09
CA THR A 115 -35.33 -3.87 8.91
C THR A 115 -33.84 -4.13 9.04
N THR A 116 -33.13 -4.14 7.91
CA THR A 116 -31.68 -4.46 7.90
C THR A 116 -30.81 -3.44 8.62
N LEU A 117 -31.15 -2.15 8.56
CA LEU A 117 -30.43 -1.09 9.29
C LEU A 117 -30.64 -1.20 10.81
N SER A 118 -31.86 -1.53 11.23
CA SER A 118 -32.25 -1.60 12.65
C SER A 118 -31.58 -2.73 13.43
N VAL A 119 -31.05 -3.75 12.74
CA VAL A 119 -30.24 -4.84 13.32
C VAL A 119 -28.82 -4.36 13.67
N THR A 120 -28.31 -3.31 13.02
CA THR A 120 -26.87 -2.97 13.01
C THR A 120 -26.47 -1.77 13.87
N ASN A 121 -27.33 -1.33 14.80
CA ASN A 121 -27.26 0.00 15.43
C ASN A 121 -26.22 0.20 16.54
N ASN A 122 -25.34 -0.77 16.82
CA ASN A 122 -24.22 -0.53 17.73
C ASN A 122 -22.99 -0.07 16.94
N LYS A 123 -22.29 0.97 17.38
CA LYS A 123 -20.98 1.35 16.83
C LYS A 123 -19.97 1.29 17.96
N ARG A 124 -19.04 0.32 17.95
CA ARG A 124 -17.88 0.38 18.84
C ARG A 124 -16.98 1.57 18.44
N PRO A 125 -16.32 2.23 19.41
CA PRO A 125 -15.34 3.27 19.11
C PRO A 125 -14.22 2.71 18.22
N ARG A 126 -13.87 3.45 17.17
CA ARG A 126 -12.74 3.09 16.32
C ARG A 126 -11.44 3.38 17.07
N ARG A 127 -10.48 2.48 16.93
CA ARG A 127 -9.11 2.65 17.43
C ARG A 127 -8.22 3.07 16.28
N PHE A 128 -7.42 4.10 16.49
CA PHE A 128 -6.54 4.68 15.50
C PHE A 128 -5.10 4.51 15.95
N GLY A 129 -4.29 3.81 15.13
CA GLY A 129 -2.84 3.89 15.29
C GLY A 129 -2.39 5.31 14.98
N THR A 130 -1.43 5.82 15.75
CA THR A 130 -0.83 7.13 15.53
C THR A 130 0.60 7.04 15.01
N LYS A 131 1.20 8.14 14.55
CA LYS A 131 2.66 8.23 14.29
C LYS A 131 3.50 7.67 15.45
N ASN A 132 3.13 7.94 16.70
CA ASN A 132 3.87 7.42 17.86
C ASN A 132 3.79 5.90 17.94
N HIS A 133 2.62 5.32 17.66
CA HIS A 133 2.47 3.87 17.59
C HIS A 133 3.32 3.28 16.46
N PHE A 134 3.40 3.96 15.31
CA PHE A 134 4.26 3.54 14.19
C PHE A 134 5.73 3.47 14.62
N VAL A 135 6.24 4.52 15.29
CA VAL A 135 7.61 4.54 15.81
C VAL A 135 7.84 3.45 16.86
N HIS A 136 6.88 3.19 17.75
CA HIS A 136 6.99 2.11 18.73
C HIS A 136 7.07 0.73 18.07
N LEU A 137 6.26 0.48 17.04
CA LEU A 137 6.33 -0.76 16.28
C LEU A 137 7.65 -0.91 15.53
N GLY A 138 8.16 0.18 14.96
CA GLY A 138 9.48 0.19 14.32
C GLY A 138 10.60 -0.10 15.31
N ARG A 139 10.59 0.56 16.47
CA ARG A 139 11.51 0.28 17.58
C ARG A 139 11.43 -1.16 18.04
N GLN A 140 10.22 -1.70 18.14
CA GLN A 140 10.06 -3.11 18.43
C GLN A 140 10.71 -3.95 17.33
N LEU A 141 10.27 -3.84 16.08
CA LEU A 141 10.66 -4.70 14.96
C LEU A 141 12.19 -4.77 14.76
N TRP A 142 12.84 -3.61 14.80
CA TRP A 142 14.26 -3.49 14.49
C TRP A 142 15.16 -3.66 15.72
N GLY A 143 14.79 -3.07 16.85
CA GLY A 143 15.68 -2.95 18.01
C GLY A 143 15.35 -3.83 19.22
N ASN A 144 14.10 -4.27 19.41
CA ASN A 144 13.74 -5.04 20.62
C ASN A 144 13.21 -6.44 20.33
N ASP A 145 12.81 -6.72 19.09
CA ASP A 145 12.09 -7.95 18.78
C ASP A 145 13.01 -9.17 18.86
N TRP A 146 12.50 -10.26 19.41
CA TRP A 146 13.22 -11.53 19.50
C TRP A 146 12.81 -12.50 18.39
N VAL A 147 11.78 -12.17 17.61
CA VAL A 147 11.29 -13.02 16.53
C VAL A 147 12.33 -13.17 15.43
N VAL A 148 12.62 -14.43 15.12
CA VAL A 148 13.45 -14.86 14.00
C VAL A 148 12.53 -15.26 12.84
N TYR A 149 12.76 -14.69 11.68
CA TYR A 149 12.02 -15.00 10.47
C TYR A 149 12.69 -16.13 9.69
N ASP A 150 11.89 -16.97 9.03
CA ASP A 150 12.41 -18.02 8.12
C ASP A 150 13.32 -17.43 7.04
N ASN A 151 13.03 -16.21 6.57
CA ASN A 151 13.90 -15.43 5.69
C ASN A 151 14.05 -14.00 6.25
N PRO A 152 15.27 -13.48 6.46
CA PRO A 152 15.52 -12.16 7.07
C PRO A 152 14.92 -10.99 6.28
N ALA A 153 14.85 -11.12 4.94
CA ALA A 153 14.26 -10.13 4.07
C ALA A 153 12.79 -9.84 4.42
N THR A 154 12.08 -10.81 5.04
CA THR A 154 10.70 -10.60 5.52
C THR A 154 10.58 -9.32 6.35
N ARG A 155 11.59 -9.01 7.17
CA ARG A 155 11.60 -7.79 8.00
C ARG A 155 11.68 -6.52 7.16
N VAL A 156 12.54 -6.51 6.13
CA VAL A 156 12.71 -5.36 5.22
C VAL A 156 11.45 -5.16 4.38
N TYR A 157 10.91 -6.25 3.81
CA TYR A 157 9.67 -6.25 3.02
C TYR A 157 8.46 -5.79 3.83
N ASP A 158 8.27 -6.31 5.05
CA ASP A 158 7.18 -5.90 5.94
C ASP A 158 7.29 -4.41 6.29
N TRP A 159 8.51 -3.92 6.56
CA TRP A 159 8.70 -2.51 6.89
C TRP A 159 8.46 -1.59 5.69
N ALA A 160 8.92 -1.99 4.49
CA ALA A 160 8.65 -1.27 3.25
C ALA A 160 7.15 -1.20 2.91
N ASP A 161 6.42 -2.31 3.04
CA ASP A 161 4.96 -2.34 2.84
C ASP A 161 4.24 -1.50 3.90
N PHE A 162 4.67 -1.57 5.17
CA PHE A 162 4.07 -0.77 6.23
C PHE A 162 4.26 0.74 6.01
N LEU A 163 5.48 1.18 5.65
CA LEU A 163 5.78 2.56 5.25
C LEU A 163 4.96 3.00 4.04
N SER A 164 4.87 2.15 3.02
CA SER A 164 4.06 2.42 1.83
C SER A 164 2.59 2.62 2.20
N ILE A 165 2.04 1.79 3.09
CA ILE A 165 0.65 1.85 3.57
C ILE A 165 0.38 3.16 4.35
N VAL A 166 1.23 3.52 5.31
CA VAL A 166 1.00 4.69 6.16
C VAL A 166 1.20 6.00 5.39
N CYS A 167 2.23 6.08 4.54
CA CYS A 167 2.51 7.28 3.74
C CYS A 167 1.54 7.48 2.57
N SER A 168 0.81 6.46 2.12
CA SER A 168 -0.16 6.58 1.02
C SER A 168 -1.62 6.51 1.48
N SER A 169 -1.87 6.32 2.78
CA SER A 169 -3.20 5.98 3.29
C SER A 169 -3.87 4.79 2.58
N ALA A 170 -3.08 3.85 2.05
CA ALA A 170 -3.56 2.63 1.42
C ALA A 170 -4.06 1.64 2.47
N ARG A 171 -5.05 0.83 2.12
CA ARG A 171 -5.44 -0.32 2.94
C ARG A 171 -4.44 -1.44 2.69
N ILE A 172 -4.19 -2.27 3.71
CA ILE A 172 -3.26 -3.41 3.64
C ILE A 172 -3.40 -4.20 2.32
N GLY A 173 -4.60 -4.64 1.96
CA GLY A 173 -4.82 -5.41 0.72
C GLY A 173 -4.93 -4.59 -0.57
N GLU A 174 -4.37 -3.39 -0.64
CA GLU A 174 -4.33 -2.56 -1.87
C GLU A 174 -2.95 -2.55 -2.55
N TYR A 175 -1.88 -2.93 -1.84
CA TYR A 175 -0.54 -3.17 -2.40
C TYR A 175 -0.13 -4.63 -2.44
N ILE A 176 -0.68 -5.43 -1.51
CA ILE A 176 -0.50 -6.88 -1.43
C ILE A 176 -1.86 -7.60 -1.62
N GLU A 177 -1.83 -8.93 -1.77
CA GLU A 177 -3.04 -9.69 -2.09
C GLU A 177 -4.09 -9.57 -0.99
N SER A 178 -5.25 -9.02 -1.35
CA SER A 178 -6.36 -8.81 -0.43
C SER A 178 -7.02 -10.12 -0.01
N THR A 179 -7.43 -10.22 1.26
CA THR A 179 -8.28 -11.31 1.76
C THR A 179 -9.62 -11.41 1.03
N CYS A 180 -10.13 -10.30 0.48
CA CYS A 180 -11.32 -10.24 -0.36
C CYS A 180 -11.10 -10.78 -1.79
N ARG A 181 -9.86 -11.07 -2.16
CA ARG A 181 -9.42 -11.50 -3.50
C ARG A 181 -8.32 -12.57 -3.39
N ALA A 182 -8.49 -13.50 -2.43
CA ALA A 182 -7.51 -14.55 -2.18
C ALA A 182 -7.28 -15.42 -3.43
N GLY A 183 -6.01 -15.73 -3.74
CA GLY A 183 -5.63 -16.51 -4.91
C GLY A 183 -5.72 -15.76 -6.24
N SER A 184 -5.91 -14.43 -6.21
CA SER A 184 -5.95 -13.62 -7.43
C SER A 184 -4.57 -13.19 -7.92
N GLY A 185 -3.54 -13.26 -7.07
CA GLY A 185 -2.21 -12.72 -7.35
C GLY A 185 -2.16 -11.21 -7.44
N ARG A 186 -3.25 -10.48 -7.16
CA ARG A 186 -3.32 -9.03 -7.40
C ARG A 186 -2.62 -8.22 -6.32
N GLY A 187 -1.84 -7.24 -6.76
CA GLY A 187 -1.22 -6.19 -5.93
C GLY A 187 -0.20 -5.43 -6.77
N LEU A 188 0.90 -4.99 -6.17
CA LEU A 188 1.97 -4.27 -6.87
C LEU A 188 2.90 -5.23 -7.63
N TYR A 189 3.11 -4.93 -8.91
CA TYR A 189 4.11 -5.54 -9.79
C TYR A 189 5.04 -4.47 -10.35
N TYR A 190 6.32 -4.82 -10.57
CA TYR A 190 7.34 -3.88 -11.05
C TYR A 190 6.90 -3.14 -12.32
N LYS A 191 6.60 -3.87 -13.40
CA LYS A 191 6.32 -3.28 -14.71
C LYS A 191 5.06 -2.40 -14.77
N VAL A 192 4.00 -2.82 -14.07
CA VAL A 192 2.65 -2.25 -14.27
C VAL A 192 2.28 -1.25 -13.17
N ASN A 193 2.88 -1.34 -11.98
CA ASN A 193 2.38 -0.62 -10.80
C ASN A 193 3.44 0.17 -10.04
N VAL A 194 4.72 0.08 -10.43
CA VAL A 194 5.81 0.76 -9.74
C VAL A 194 6.63 1.53 -10.76
N THR A 195 6.69 2.84 -10.58
CA THR A 195 7.57 3.74 -11.37
C THR A 195 8.63 4.29 -10.44
N PHE A 196 9.90 4.21 -10.81
CA PHE A 196 11.01 4.72 -10.01
C PHE A 196 11.79 5.76 -10.79
N GLY A 197 12.18 6.85 -10.13
CA GLY A 197 12.93 7.91 -10.80
C GLY A 197 13.84 8.70 -9.89
N VAL A 198 14.75 9.42 -10.52
CA VAL A 198 15.64 10.40 -9.87
C VAL A 198 15.35 11.77 -10.45
N PHE A 199 15.27 12.77 -9.59
CA PHE A 199 15.02 14.15 -10.00
C PHE A 199 15.83 15.14 -9.17
N LEU A 200 15.96 16.38 -9.64
CA LEU A 200 16.53 17.46 -8.84
C LEU A 200 15.48 18.03 -7.89
N ASN A 201 15.78 18.00 -6.60
CA ASN A 201 14.93 18.59 -5.58
C ASN A 201 15.02 20.12 -5.53
N GLU A 202 14.29 20.71 -4.59
CA GLU A 202 14.19 22.16 -4.35
C GLU A 202 15.55 22.80 -4.03
N HIS A 203 16.53 22.01 -3.61
CA HIS A 203 17.91 22.42 -3.34
C HIS A 203 18.89 22.05 -4.45
N LYS A 204 18.40 21.64 -5.63
CA LYS A 204 19.19 21.18 -6.77
C LYS A 204 20.05 19.94 -6.49
N ASN A 205 19.68 19.14 -5.50
CA ASN A 205 20.31 17.86 -5.23
C ASN A 205 19.50 16.74 -5.89
N ALA A 206 20.18 15.70 -6.39
CA ALA A 206 19.52 14.51 -6.88
C ALA A 206 18.79 13.80 -5.74
N GLU A 207 17.53 13.43 -5.97
CA GLU A 207 16.65 12.79 -5.01
C GLU A 207 15.92 11.61 -5.64
N PHE A 208 15.86 10.49 -4.93
CA PHE A 208 15.07 9.33 -5.36
C PHE A 208 13.58 9.50 -5.05
N ALA A 209 12.73 9.01 -5.95
CA ALA A 209 11.32 8.83 -5.69
C ALA A 209 10.74 7.60 -6.36
N VAL A 210 9.64 7.10 -5.79
CA VAL A 210 8.86 5.99 -6.30
C VAL A 210 7.38 6.34 -6.34
N GLN A 211 6.68 5.93 -7.39
CA GLN A 211 5.23 6.05 -7.51
C GLN A 211 4.59 4.65 -7.52
N LEU A 212 3.60 4.46 -6.64
CA LEU A 212 2.89 3.20 -6.43
C LEU A 212 1.44 3.31 -6.89
N VAL A 213 1.02 2.41 -7.78
CA VAL A 213 -0.37 2.32 -8.26
C VAL A 213 -1.19 1.45 -7.32
N ARG A 214 -2.24 2.01 -6.73
CA ARG A 214 -3.03 1.33 -5.70
C ARG A 214 -4.16 0.50 -6.30
N ASP A 215 -4.30 -0.77 -5.92
CA ASP A 215 -5.44 -1.62 -6.33
C ASP A 215 -6.71 -1.32 -5.50
N ALA A 216 -7.20 -0.08 -5.62
CA ALA A 216 -8.25 0.49 -4.81
C ALA A 216 -9.58 -0.27 -4.92
N LYS A 217 -10.30 -0.36 -3.78
CA LYS A 217 -11.61 -1.00 -3.71
C LYS A 217 -12.59 -0.40 -4.73
N GLY A 218 -13.25 -1.26 -5.51
CA GLY A 218 -14.26 -0.84 -6.50
C GLY A 218 -13.69 -0.41 -7.85
N MET A 219 -12.37 -0.54 -8.05
CA MET A 219 -11.69 -0.20 -9.30
C MET A 219 -11.14 -1.43 -10.05
N THR A 220 -11.82 -2.57 -9.90
CA THR A 220 -11.44 -3.80 -10.63
C THR A 220 -11.66 -3.64 -12.13
N ASN A 221 -12.77 -3.04 -12.54
CA ASN A 221 -13.13 -2.87 -13.96
C ASN A 221 -12.72 -1.49 -14.50
N ALA A 222 -11.89 -0.75 -13.77
CA ALA A 222 -11.37 0.57 -14.17
C ALA A 222 -9.92 0.71 -13.68
N PRO A 223 -9.00 -0.17 -14.14
CA PRO A 223 -7.61 -0.18 -13.70
C PRO A 223 -6.87 1.12 -14.06
N ASP A 224 -7.26 1.75 -15.17
CA ASP A 224 -6.81 3.04 -15.67
C ASP A 224 -7.12 4.21 -14.72
N LYS A 225 -8.05 4.03 -13.78
CA LYS A 225 -8.47 5.08 -12.83
C LYS A 225 -7.91 4.89 -11.42
N ARG A 226 -7.00 3.93 -11.24
CA ARG A 226 -6.44 3.60 -9.93
C ARG A 226 -5.61 4.77 -9.39
N PRO A 227 -5.73 5.12 -8.10
CA PRO A 227 -4.91 6.17 -7.51
C PRO A 227 -3.43 5.83 -7.53
N GLU A 228 -2.61 6.83 -7.81
CA GLU A 228 -1.15 6.75 -7.76
C GLU A 228 -0.64 7.58 -6.58
N HIS A 229 0.33 7.06 -5.84
CA HIS A 229 0.92 7.74 -4.68
C HIS A 229 2.43 7.76 -4.81
N SER A 230 3.02 8.94 -4.67
CA SER A 230 4.47 9.13 -4.72
C SER A 230 5.06 9.16 -3.32
N LEU A 231 6.20 8.49 -3.16
CA LEU A 231 7.07 8.50 -1.98
C LEU A 231 8.45 8.96 -2.42
N TYR A 232 9.21 9.60 -1.54
CA TYR A 232 10.48 10.23 -1.88
C TYR A 232 11.48 10.19 -0.73
N GLU A 233 12.75 10.38 -1.06
CA GLU A 233 13.89 10.24 -0.14
C GLU A 233 13.85 11.28 0.99
N GLY A 234 13.44 12.50 0.70
CA GLY A 234 13.29 13.61 1.64
C GLY A 234 14.39 14.65 1.53
N LEU A 235 14.05 15.91 1.83
CA LEU A 235 14.95 17.07 1.70
C LEU A 235 16.01 17.18 2.79
N GLY A 236 15.73 16.61 3.97
CA GLY A 236 16.54 16.84 5.14
C GLY A 236 16.60 15.62 6.05
N PRO A 237 17.45 15.67 7.09
CA PRO A 237 17.59 14.59 8.03
C PRO A 237 16.26 14.22 8.68
N MET A 238 15.94 12.93 8.71
CA MET A 238 14.80 12.39 9.43
C MET A 238 15.21 11.08 10.11
N PRO A 239 14.48 10.59 11.12
CA PRO A 239 14.71 9.25 11.62
C PRO A 239 14.64 8.27 10.45
N LEU A 240 15.73 7.53 10.18
CA LEU A 240 15.84 6.66 9.01
C LEU A 240 14.73 5.59 8.96
N ILE A 241 14.21 5.17 10.12
CA ILE A 241 13.06 4.29 10.26
C ILE A 241 11.77 4.84 9.63
N CYS A 242 11.67 6.16 9.48
CA CYS A 242 10.56 6.85 8.84
C CYS A 242 10.82 7.15 7.35
N ASN A 243 12.01 6.83 6.82
CA ASN A 243 12.34 7.07 5.41
C ASN A 243 11.80 5.91 4.53
N PRO A 244 10.77 6.12 3.69
CA PRO A 244 10.19 5.05 2.87
C PRO A 244 11.14 4.58 1.77
N MET A 245 12.06 5.43 1.30
CA MET A 245 12.99 5.07 0.24
C MET A 245 14.05 4.09 0.71
N LEU A 246 14.45 4.15 1.98
CA LEU A 246 15.51 3.29 2.51
C LEU A 246 15.22 1.78 2.32
N PRO A 247 14.12 1.20 2.84
CA PRO A 247 13.85 -0.21 2.65
C PRO A 247 13.40 -0.55 1.21
N ILE A 248 12.81 0.40 0.48
CA ILE A 248 12.45 0.22 -0.94
C ILE A 248 13.71 0.06 -1.78
N LEU A 249 14.67 0.96 -1.62
CA LEU A 249 15.93 0.93 -2.36
C LEU A 249 16.74 -0.32 -2.01
N ALA A 250 16.75 -0.73 -0.74
CA ALA A 250 17.38 -1.99 -0.32
C ALA A 250 16.80 -3.21 -1.06
N ILE A 251 15.46 -3.29 -1.19
CA ILE A 251 14.79 -4.35 -1.95
C ILE A 251 15.17 -4.31 -3.43
N LEU A 252 15.21 -3.11 -4.02
CA LEU A 252 15.53 -2.91 -5.44
C LEU A 252 16.97 -3.33 -5.78
N ILE A 253 17.93 -2.94 -4.93
CA ILE A 253 19.36 -3.28 -5.08
C ILE A 253 19.56 -4.78 -4.90
N ALA A 254 19.05 -5.38 -3.81
CA ALA A 254 19.19 -6.81 -3.56
C ALA A 254 18.54 -7.67 -4.66
N THR A 255 17.48 -7.16 -5.30
CA THR A 255 16.83 -7.83 -6.44
C THR A 255 17.56 -7.59 -7.76
N LYS A 256 18.56 -6.70 -7.82
CA LYS A 256 19.20 -6.22 -9.06
C LYS A 256 18.16 -5.79 -10.10
N ALA A 257 17.21 -4.98 -9.65
CA ALA A 257 15.97 -4.71 -10.37
C ALA A 257 16.14 -3.73 -11.55
N PHE A 258 17.14 -2.86 -11.50
CA PHE A 258 17.37 -1.85 -12.53
C PHE A 258 18.06 -2.46 -13.76
N ARG A 259 17.67 -1.99 -14.94
CA ARG A 259 18.23 -2.48 -16.21
C ARG A 259 19.63 -1.92 -16.48
N ASP A 260 19.81 -0.63 -16.21
CA ASP A 260 20.95 0.15 -16.68
C ASP A 260 21.93 0.54 -15.55
N TYR A 261 21.64 0.14 -14.31
CA TYR A 261 22.41 0.50 -13.11
C TYR A 261 22.65 -0.75 -12.26
N GLU A 262 23.91 -1.10 -12.02
CA GLU A 262 24.27 -2.35 -11.34
C GLU A 262 24.65 -2.14 -9.88
N THR A 263 25.22 -0.98 -9.54
CA THR A 263 25.73 -0.66 -8.21
C THR A 263 24.98 0.50 -7.56
N ILE A 264 25.19 0.68 -6.25
CA ILE A 264 24.60 1.79 -5.49
C ILE A 264 25.24 3.11 -5.95
N GLU A 265 26.53 3.08 -6.24
CA GLU A 265 27.31 4.20 -6.75
C GLU A 265 26.75 4.67 -8.09
N ASP A 266 26.45 3.76 -9.03
CA ASP A 266 25.84 4.11 -10.32
C ASP A 266 24.51 4.86 -10.14
N LEU A 267 23.71 4.47 -9.13
CA LEU A 267 22.43 5.11 -8.83
C LEU A 267 22.60 6.48 -8.18
N LEU A 268 23.59 6.63 -7.30
CA LEU A 268 23.87 7.88 -6.59
C LEU A 268 24.46 8.94 -7.51
N ASP A 269 25.21 8.52 -8.53
CA ASP A 269 25.88 9.35 -9.53
C ASP A 269 24.94 9.86 -10.62
N ILE A 270 23.67 9.43 -10.65
CA ILE A 270 22.67 9.94 -11.58
C ILE A 270 22.52 11.46 -11.40
N GLN A 271 22.72 12.20 -12.49
CA GLN A 271 22.54 13.66 -12.56
C GLN A 271 21.33 14.00 -13.43
N PRO A 272 20.13 14.22 -12.84
CA PRO A 272 18.95 14.65 -13.59
C PRO A 272 19.09 16.09 -14.09
N SER A 273 18.48 16.39 -15.23
CA SER A 273 18.33 17.77 -15.72
C SER A 273 17.34 18.57 -14.84
N GLU A 274 17.44 19.90 -14.87
CA GLU A 274 16.47 20.76 -14.17
C GLU A 274 15.04 20.51 -14.65
N ARG A 275 14.12 20.32 -13.69
CA ARG A 275 12.68 20.06 -13.91
C ARG A 275 12.36 18.77 -14.68
N GLU A 276 13.31 17.86 -14.82
CA GLU A 276 13.08 16.54 -15.41
C GLU A 276 13.32 15.43 -14.38
N MET A 277 12.62 14.31 -14.57
CA MET A 277 12.84 13.09 -13.82
C MET A 277 13.44 12.04 -14.76
N VAL A 278 14.56 11.47 -14.36
CA VAL A 278 15.14 10.29 -15.01
C VAL A 278 14.34 9.08 -14.57
N HIS A 279 13.58 8.48 -15.48
CA HIS A 279 12.81 7.26 -15.22
C HIS A 279 13.69 6.02 -15.39
N LEU A 280 13.93 5.30 -14.29
CA LEU A 280 14.77 4.12 -14.25
C LEU A 280 14.00 2.90 -14.75
N GLN A 281 14.51 2.25 -15.79
CA GLN A 281 13.85 1.08 -16.38
C GLN A 281 14.12 -0.20 -15.59
N TRP A 282 13.10 -1.04 -15.49
CA TRP A 282 13.21 -2.36 -14.87
C TRP A 282 13.89 -3.35 -15.81
N LYS A 283 14.67 -4.27 -15.23
CA LYS A 283 15.22 -5.42 -15.93
C LYS A 283 14.09 -6.38 -16.32
N GLU A 284 14.16 -6.97 -17.52
CA GLU A 284 13.09 -7.85 -18.01
C GLU A 284 12.84 -9.04 -17.07
N SER A 285 13.89 -9.53 -16.40
CA SER A 285 13.80 -10.62 -15.43
C SER A 285 12.95 -10.33 -14.19
N VAL A 286 12.65 -9.05 -13.89
CA VAL A 286 11.87 -8.65 -12.71
C VAL A 286 10.50 -8.07 -13.04
N CYS A 287 10.25 -7.74 -14.31
CA CYS A 287 9.03 -7.06 -14.78
C CYS A 287 7.72 -7.69 -14.28
N ASP A 288 7.62 -9.02 -14.36
CA ASP A 288 6.42 -9.78 -13.99
C ASP A 288 6.44 -10.30 -12.54
N LEU A 289 7.42 -9.87 -11.75
CA LEU A 289 7.50 -10.23 -10.34
C LEU A 289 6.62 -9.31 -9.49
N PRO A 290 6.02 -9.83 -8.41
CA PRO A 290 5.40 -8.97 -7.42
C PRO A 290 6.47 -8.12 -6.75
N PHE A 291 6.14 -6.86 -6.48
CA PHE A 291 7.03 -5.92 -5.79
C PHE A 291 7.21 -6.33 -4.32
N PHE A 292 6.09 -6.55 -3.61
CA PHE A 292 6.10 -7.15 -2.27
C PHE A 292 5.87 -8.66 -2.37
N LYS A 293 6.95 -9.42 -2.21
CA LYS A 293 6.99 -10.88 -2.32
C LYS A 293 6.79 -11.51 -0.95
N SER A 294 6.15 -12.68 -0.91
CA SER A 294 6.17 -13.50 0.30
C SER A 294 7.55 -14.12 0.48
N MET A 295 8.31 -13.62 1.46
CA MET A 295 9.65 -14.12 1.79
C MET A 295 9.60 -15.38 2.66
N SER A 296 8.44 -15.67 3.27
CA SER A 296 8.23 -16.84 4.13
C SER A 296 7.90 -18.15 3.39
N ALA A 297 7.65 -18.10 2.08
CA ALA A 297 7.29 -19.29 1.30
C ALA A 297 8.54 -20.03 0.80
N ARG A 298 8.89 -21.17 1.42
CA ARG A 298 10.02 -22.00 0.96
C ARG A 298 9.75 -22.57 -0.43
N GLY A 299 10.76 -22.51 -1.31
CA GLY A 299 10.80 -23.26 -2.57
C GLY A 299 10.07 -22.66 -3.77
N ALA A 300 9.49 -21.46 -3.66
CA ALA A 300 8.98 -20.74 -4.83
C ALA A 300 9.39 -19.27 -4.77
N PRO A 301 10.35 -18.80 -5.59
CA PRO A 301 10.36 -17.37 -5.89
C PRO A 301 8.99 -17.06 -6.52
N ARG A 302 8.45 -15.84 -6.36
CA ARG A 302 7.38 -15.26 -7.22
C ARG A 302 5.94 -15.20 -6.67
N LYS A 303 5.61 -15.62 -5.43
CA LYS A 303 4.26 -15.34 -4.89
C LYS A 303 4.19 -13.95 -4.26
N ILE A 304 3.12 -13.23 -4.57
CA ILE A 304 2.80 -11.95 -3.95
C ILE A 304 2.52 -12.16 -2.46
N GLU A 305 2.92 -11.20 -1.62
CA GLU A 305 2.56 -11.21 -0.21
C GLU A 305 1.03 -11.10 -0.04
N THR A 306 0.51 -11.59 1.09
CA THR A 306 -0.92 -11.62 1.39
C THR A 306 -1.25 -10.74 2.59
N ALA A 307 -2.37 -10.04 2.50
CA ALA A 307 -2.88 -9.21 3.58
C ALA A 307 -3.12 -10.02 4.87
N THR A 308 -3.45 -11.31 4.77
CA THR A 308 -3.61 -12.21 5.91
C THR A 308 -2.29 -12.39 6.66
N ALA A 309 -1.22 -12.76 5.95
CA ALA A 309 0.07 -13.05 6.56
C ALA A 309 0.68 -11.78 7.16
N PHE A 310 0.72 -10.69 6.39
CA PHE A 310 1.19 -9.39 6.86
C PHE A 310 0.40 -8.89 8.08
N SER A 311 -0.95 -8.91 8.03
CA SER A 311 -1.77 -8.46 9.18
C SER A 311 -1.54 -9.31 10.42
N LYS A 312 -1.32 -10.61 10.28
CA LYS A 312 -0.98 -11.51 11.40
C LYS A 312 0.36 -11.10 12.01
N ARG A 313 1.40 -10.89 11.20
CA ARG A 313 2.73 -10.46 11.66
C ARG A 313 2.68 -9.10 12.35
N LEU A 314 1.99 -8.12 11.76
CA LEU A 314 1.82 -6.79 12.35
C LEU A 314 1.04 -6.82 13.68
N LYS A 315 0.00 -7.65 13.78
CA LYS A 315 -0.74 -7.85 15.04
C LYS A 315 0.16 -8.42 16.13
N LEU A 316 0.93 -9.46 15.81
CA LEU A 316 1.87 -10.09 16.74
C LEU A 316 2.99 -9.13 17.16
N LEU A 317 3.48 -8.30 16.22
CA LEU A 317 4.44 -7.23 16.52
C LEU A 317 3.88 -6.24 17.53
N GLY A 318 2.61 -5.84 17.39
CA GLY A 318 1.95 -4.96 18.35
C GLY A 318 1.86 -5.56 19.76
N PHE A 319 1.55 -6.85 19.88
CA PHE A 319 1.58 -7.51 21.19
C PHE A 319 2.98 -7.50 21.80
N ARG A 320 4.01 -7.81 21.01
CA ARG A 320 5.40 -7.79 21.45
C ARG A 320 5.91 -6.39 21.79
N ALA A 321 5.34 -5.35 21.19
CA ALA A 321 5.58 -3.95 21.53
C ALA A 321 4.85 -3.50 22.82
N GLY A 322 4.20 -4.41 23.55
CA GLY A 322 3.54 -4.12 24.81
C GLY A 322 2.11 -3.59 24.68
N TYR A 323 1.49 -3.68 23.49
CA TYR A 323 0.09 -3.32 23.33
C TYR A 323 -0.80 -4.53 23.63
N PRO A 324 -1.54 -4.56 24.77
CA PRO A 324 -2.50 -5.64 25.05
C PRO A 324 -3.62 -5.68 24.00
N ARG A 325 -3.81 -4.56 23.30
CA ARG A 325 -4.72 -4.43 22.19
C ARG A 325 -4.01 -3.70 21.04
N PRO A 326 -3.33 -4.43 20.14
CA PRO A 326 -2.53 -3.84 19.08
C PRO A 326 -3.27 -2.77 18.27
N PRO A 327 -2.62 -1.64 17.96
CA PRO A 327 -3.21 -0.60 17.14
C PRO A 327 -3.55 -1.16 15.75
N LYS A 328 -4.72 -0.79 15.24
CA LYS A 328 -5.05 -1.01 13.84
C LYS A 328 -4.58 0.21 13.06
N PHE A 329 -3.49 0.08 12.32
CA PHE A 329 -3.09 1.04 11.30
C PHE A 329 -4.02 0.87 10.10
N MET A 330 -5.28 1.29 10.31
CA MET A 330 -6.19 1.53 9.21
C MET A 330 -6.07 2.99 8.82
N THR A 331 -6.33 3.23 7.54
CA THR A 331 -6.14 4.44 6.75
C THR A 331 -6.74 5.75 7.30
N SER A 332 -7.30 5.77 8.50
CA SER A 332 -7.97 6.93 9.09
C SER A 332 -7.03 8.04 9.52
N GLU A 333 -5.98 7.79 10.31
CA GLU A 333 -5.09 8.89 10.73
C GLU A 333 -4.35 9.51 9.52
N PRO A 334 -3.72 8.73 8.62
CA PRO A 334 -3.21 9.28 7.35
C PRO A 334 -4.25 10.10 6.56
N ARG A 335 -5.52 9.66 6.50
CA ARG A 335 -6.61 10.38 5.81
C ARG A 335 -7.14 11.60 6.54
N ASP A 336 -6.99 11.63 7.85
CA ASP A 336 -7.37 12.77 8.68
C ASP A 336 -6.31 13.86 8.56
N SER A 337 -5.02 13.50 8.57
CA SER A 337 -3.92 14.42 8.21
C SER A 337 -4.11 15.03 6.81
N ILE A 338 -4.42 14.21 5.81
CA ILE A 338 -4.75 14.70 4.46
C ILE A 338 -6.00 15.59 4.46
N GLY A 339 -7.00 15.26 5.28
CA GLY A 339 -8.26 16.01 5.35
C GLY A 339 -8.12 17.42 5.94
N LEU A 340 -7.06 17.67 6.71
CA LEU A 340 -6.74 19.00 7.25
C LEU A 340 -6.03 19.88 6.22
N LEU A 341 -5.35 19.29 5.24
CA LEU A 341 -4.42 19.99 4.35
C LEU A 341 -4.92 20.15 2.91
N TYR A 342 -5.85 19.30 2.47
CA TYR A 342 -6.27 19.22 1.06
C TYR A 342 -7.77 19.32 0.85
N THR A 343 -8.15 19.66 -0.38
CA THR A 343 -9.56 19.73 -0.80
C THR A 343 -10.25 18.37 -0.71
N LEU A 344 -11.59 18.38 -0.60
CA LEU A 344 -12.40 17.15 -0.59
C LEU A 344 -12.13 16.28 -1.83
N ALA A 345 -12.01 16.88 -3.02
CA ALA A 345 -11.75 16.13 -4.26
C ALA A 345 -10.39 15.41 -4.22
N GLN A 346 -9.33 16.09 -3.78
CA GLN A 346 -8.01 15.48 -3.58
C GLN A 346 -8.05 14.36 -2.53
N ARG A 347 -8.69 14.60 -1.38
CA ARG A 347 -8.87 13.58 -0.34
C ARG A 347 -9.60 12.35 -0.86
N MET A 348 -10.67 12.54 -1.63
CA MET A 348 -11.44 11.44 -2.20
C MET A 348 -10.61 10.64 -3.22
N LYS A 349 -9.89 11.33 -4.12
CA LYS A 349 -9.01 10.67 -5.12
C LYS A 349 -7.86 9.91 -4.43
N HIS A 350 -7.16 10.54 -3.49
CA HIS A 350 -6.14 9.91 -2.63
C HIS A 350 -6.72 8.66 -1.93
N ALA A 351 -7.90 8.77 -1.32
CA ALA A 351 -8.57 7.66 -0.66
C ALA A 351 -9.17 6.60 -1.62
N GLY A 352 -9.09 6.79 -2.94
CA GLY A 352 -9.68 5.94 -3.97
C GLY A 352 -11.20 5.86 -3.90
N GLN A 353 -11.84 6.97 -3.53
CA GLN A 353 -13.29 7.13 -3.45
C GLN A 353 -13.80 7.83 -4.71
N LYS A 354 -14.92 7.34 -5.25
CA LYS A 354 -15.60 7.97 -6.39
C LYS A 354 -16.76 8.81 -5.87
N ASP A 355 -16.72 10.11 -6.17
CA ASP A 355 -17.89 10.98 -6.19
C ASP A 355 -18.49 10.95 -7.62
N PRO A 356 -19.81 11.09 -7.83
CA PRO A 356 -20.38 11.28 -9.16
C PRO A 356 -19.88 12.51 -9.95
N ASN A 357 -19.16 13.46 -9.33
CA ASN A 357 -18.72 14.67 -10.02
C ASN A 357 -17.75 14.41 -11.20
N THR A 358 -18.06 15.03 -12.35
CA THR A 358 -17.33 14.88 -13.62
C THR A 358 -15.85 15.23 -13.52
N TYR A 359 -15.51 16.28 -12.77
CA TYR A 359 -14.11 16.73 -12.60
C TYR A 359 -13.20 15.64 -12.02
N ASN A 360 -13.62 15.02 -10.91
CA ASN A 360 -12.87 13.95 -10.23
C ASN A 360 -12.70 12.71 -11.13
N ASN A 361 -13.73 12.38 -11.92
CA ASN A 361 -13.77 11.13 -12.71
C ASN A 361 -13.04 11.19 -14.07
N HIS A 362 -12.87 12.40 -14.63
CA HIS A 362 -12.36 12.58 -16.00
C HIS A 362 -11.17 13.53 -16.13
N TYR A 363 -11.03 14.50 -15.23
CA TYR A 363 -10.04 15.58 -15.38
C TYR A 363 -8.96 15.53 -14.29
N GLN A 364 -9.26 14.95 -13.14
CA GLN A 364 -8.25 14.82 -12.09
C GLN A 364 -7.28 13.66 -12.39
N PRO A 365 -5.96 13.92 -12.45
CA PRO A 365 -4.97 12.88 -12.66
C PRO A 365 -5.02 11.82 -11.55
N ASN A 366 -4.58 10.60 -11.87
CA ASN A 366 -4.55 9.48 -10.94
C ASN A 366 -3.68 9.76 -9.71
N ASN A 367 -2.52 10.37 -9.94
CA ASN A 367 -1.79 11.08 -8.91
C ASN A 367 -2.56 12.35 -8.50
N SER A 368 -3.15 12.32 -7.30
CA SER A 368 -3.97 13.43 -6.78
C SER A 368 -3.19 14.70 -6.39
N GLY A 369 -1.85 14.65 -6.40
CA GLY A 369 -0.98 15.77 -6.02
C GLY A 369 -0.88 15.98 -4.52
N THR A 370 -1.42 15.05 -3.73
CA THR A 370 -1.32 15.05 -2.27
C THR A 370 -0.01 14.41 -1.85
N ASP A 371 0.64 15.00 -0.86
CA ASP A 371 1.81 14.45 -0.20
C ASP A 371 1.40 13.68 1.06
N GLY A 372 1.14 12.39 0.91
CA GLY A 372 0.78 11.54 2.04
C GLY A 372 1.94 11.30 3.00
N GLN A 373 3.18 11.27 2.50
CA GLN A 373 4.38 11.11 3.33
C GLN A 373 4.56 12.32 4.25
N GLY A 374 4.58 13.53 3.68
CA GLY A 374 4.75 14.77 4.45
C GLY A 374 3.58 15.01 5.41
N SER A 375 2.35 14.76 4.95
CA SER A 375 1.15 14.90 5.79
C SER A 375 1.13 13.94 6.99
N TYR A 376 1.57 12.69 6.81
CA TYR A 376 1.56 11.69 7.89
C TYR A 376 2.64 11.97 8.93
N PHE A 377 3.86 12.33 8.49
CA PHE A 377 4.96 12.60 9.41
C PHE A 377 4.96 14.02 9.98
N GLY A 378 4.11 14.90 9.45
CA GLY A 378 4.04 16.31 9.86
C GLY A 378 5.23 17.13 9.39
N THR A 379 5.81 16.77 8.23
CA THR A 379 6.87 17.55 7.59
C THR A 379 6.27 18.53 6.58
N GLU A 380 7.11 19.40 6.02
CA GLU A 380 6.69 20.26 4.91
C GLU A 380 6.15 19.42 3.76
N VAL A 381 5.00 19.86 3.24
CA VAL A 381 4.26 19.19 2.17
C VAL A 381 4.86 19.57 0.83
N ARG A 382 5.17 18.57 0.00
CA ARG A 382 5.85 18.76 -1.29
C ARG A 382 5.00 18.32 -2.47
N SER A 383 4.96 19.14 -3.53
CA SER A 383 4.29 18.77 -4.79
C SER A 383 5.25 18.29 -5.88
N ILE A 384 6.54 18.62 -5.79
CA ILE A 384 7.53 18.44 -6.85
C ILE A 384 7.58 16.99 -7.37
N ALA A 385 7.63 16.00 -6.49
CA ALA A 385 7.66 14.59 -6.87
C ALA A 385 6.38 14.21 -7.65
N ASN A 386 5.21 14.64 -7.17
CA ASN A 386 3.94 14.37 -7.82
C ASN A 386 3.85 15.02 -9.21
N ASP A 387 4.32 16.26 -9.35
CA ASP A 387 4.30 16.98 -10.62
C ASP A 387 5.25 16.37 -11.65
N LEU A 388 6.42 15.91 -11.21
CA LEU A 388 7.39 15.22 -12.07
C LEU A 388 6.90 13.83 -12.51
N PHE A 389 6.29 13.05 -11.62
CA PHE A 389 5.67 11.77 -12.01
C PHE A 389 4.51 11.98 -12.99
N ARG A 390 3.72 13.04 -12.83
CA ARG A 390 2.70 13.42 -13.83
C ARG A 390 3.36 13.76 -15.17
N GLY A 391 4.50 14.46 -15.15
CA GLY A 391 5.30 14.73 -16.35
C GLY A 391 5.69 13.47 -17.13
N LEU A 392 5.98 12.36 -16.46
CA LEU A 392 6.31 11.09 -17.11
C LEU A 392 5.14 10.47 -17.91
N THR A 393 3.90 10.87 -17.66
CA THR A 393 2.75 10.39 -18.46
C THR A 393 2.78 10.88 -19.90
N ILE A 394 3.54 11.94 -20.18
CA ILE A 394 3.75 12.49 -21.52
C ILE A 394 5.24 12.35 -21.82
N ALA A 395 5.60 11.33 -22.60
CA ALA A 395 6.99 11.12 -22.99
C ALA A 395 7.52 12.34 -23.78
N ARG A 396 8.48 13.05 -23.21
CA ARG A 396 9.26 14.08 -23.89
C ARG A 396 10.51 13.42 -24.46
N ASN A 397 10.69 13.48 -25.78
CA ASN A 397 11.97 13.20 -26.42
C ASN A 397 12.67 14.55 -26.71
N PRO A 398 13.68 14.95 -25.91
CA PRO A 398 14.37 16.23 -26.10
C PRO A 398 15.12 16.35 -27.42
N GLN A 399 15.38 15.22 -28.12
CA GLN A 399 16.03 15.19 -29.43
C GLN A 399 15.02 15.10 -30.60
N LEU A 400 13.71 15.12 -30.33
CA LEU A 400 12.70 15.04 -31.40
C LEU A 400 12.81 16.19 -32.42
N TRP A 401 13.31 17.35 -32.00
CA TRP A 401 13.59 18.46 -32.92
C TRP A 401 14.86 18.24 -33.75
N GLN A 402 15.82 17.43 -33.28
CA GLN A 402 16.99 17.01 -34.07
C GLN A 402 16.62 15.93 -35.10
N SER A 403 15.47 15.27 -34.92
CA SER A 403 14.85 14.42 -35.95
C SER A 403 14.02 15.20 -36.99
N LEU A 404 14.00 16.54 -36.93
CA LEU A 404 13.43 17.36 -38.01
C LEU A 404 14.37 17.31 -39.24
N PRO A 405 13.83 17.25 -40.47
CA PRO A 405 14.63 17.47 -41.68
C PRO A 405 15.43 18.78 -41.57
N ALA A 406 16.65 18.81 -42.09
CA ALA A 406 17.60 19.92 -41.92
C ALA A 406 17.00 21.31 -42.26
N GLU A 407 16.16 21.38 -43.28
CA GLU A 407 15.43 22.59 -43.71
C GLU A 407 14.57 23.21 -42.57
N LYS A 408 13.95 22.39 -41.73
CA LYS A 408 13.12 22.84 -40.60
C LYS A 408 13.93 23.25 -39.37
N GLN A 409 15.19 22.82 -39.29
CA GLN A 409 16.09 23.22 -38.21
C GLN A 409 16.61 24.65 -38.44
N GLU A 410 16.90 25.01 -39.70
CA GLU A 410 17.38 26.35 -40.09
C GLU A 410 16.31 27.44 -39.87
N GLU A 411 15.05 27.13 -40.18
CA GLU A 411 13.91 28.04 -39.97
C GLU A 411 13.70 28.39 -38.47
N PHE A 412 14.02 27.46 -37.58
CA PHE A 412 13.85 27.61 -36.13
C PHE A 412 15.00 28.37 -35.46
N GLN A 413 16.23 28.24 -35.96
CA GLN A 413 17.41 28.94 -35.44
C GLN A 413 17.33 30.45 -35.70
N ASN A 414 16.56 30.88 -36.69
CA ASN A 414 16.40 32.28 -37.09
C ASN A 414 15.25 33.02 -36.37
N SER A 415 14.64 32.41 -35.34
CA SER A 415 13.54 32.99 -34.55
C SER A 415 14.06 33.70 -33.29
N PRO A 416 13.75 35.00 -33.06
CA PRO A 416 14.18 35.73 -31.86
C PRO A 416 13.43 35.25 -30.61
N ARG A 417 14.14 34.83 -29.57
CA ARG A 417 13.56 34.49 -28.25
C ARG A 417 13.86 35.60 -27.25
N GLU A 418 12.82 36.32 -26.81
CA GLU A 418 12.89 37.34 -25.76
C GLU A 418 12.67 36.75 -24.35
N GLY A 419 13.51 37.17 -23.40
CA GLY A 419 13.15 37.48 -22.00
C GLY A 419 13.10 36.33 -20.98
N ALA A 420 14.17 36.15 -20.19
CA ALA A 420 14.15 35.40 -18.92
C ALA A 420 14.39 36.35 -17.73
N CYS A 421 13.40 36.50 -16.85
CA CYS A 421 13.51 37.17 -15.55
C CYS A 421 13.93 36.18 -14.46
N SER A 422 14.91 36.55 -13.63
CA SER A 422 15.37 35.81 -12.45
C SER A 422 14.71 36.33 -11.15
N PRO A 423 14.41 35.48 -10.16
CA PRO A 423 14.11 35.89 -8.79
C PRO A 423 15.21 35.54 -7.78
N ALA A 424 15.32 36.36 -6.72
CA ALA A 424 16.25 36.25 -5.60
C ALA A 424 15.53 35.96 -4.27
N GLY A 425 16.24 35.34 -3.30
CA GLY A 425 16.01 35.55 -1.86
C GLY A 425 15.73 34.32 -0.98
N THR A 426 16.68 33.99 -0.09
CA THR A 426 16.74 32.92 0.94
C THR A 426 16.52 33.41 2.37
N ALA A 427 16.08 32.52 3.28
CA ALA A 427 16.40 32.36 4.75
C ALA A 427 15.15 31.83 5.53
N GLY A 428 15.15 30.99 6.56
CA GLY A 428 16.16 30.29 7.38
C GLY A 428 15.55 29.88 8.76
N SER A 429 15.78 28.63 9.21
CA SER A 429 15.79 28.03 10.60
C SER A 429 14.70 28.39 11.64
N GLY A 430 14.15 27.53 12.51
CA GLY A 430 14.53 26.21 13.04
C GLY A 430 14.48 26.23 14.58
N LEU A 431 13.81 25.28 15.27
CA LEU A 431 13.98 25.02 16.72
C LEU A 431 13.56 23.56 17.07
N ASN A 432 14.46 22.83 17.72
CA ASN A 432 14.29 21.45 18.23
C ASN A 432 14.24 21.46 19.77
N LEU A 433 13.40 20.59 20.36
CA LEU A 433 13.37 20.29 21.80
C LEU A 433 13.45 18.78 22.02
N THR A 434 14.46 18.33 22.75
CA THR A 434 14.73 16.94 23.12
C THR A 434 14.28 16.64 24.55
N PHE A 435 13.74 15.43 24.77
CA PHE A 435 13.50 14.87 26.10
C PHE A 435 14.23 13.51 26.24
N PRO A 436 14.71 13.15 27.45
CA PRO A 436 15.66 12.05 27.66
C PRO A 436 15.01 10.65 27.76
N PRO A 437 15.75 9.56 27.46
CA PRO A 437 15.21 8.19 27.44
C PRO A 437 15.36 7.43 28.76
N CYS A 438 14.32 6.66 29.12
CA CYS A 438 14.31 5.71 30.24
C CYS A 438 14.75 4.30 29.78
N TYR A 439 15.57 3.62 30.60
CA TYR A 439 16.23 2.34 30.32
C TYR A 439 15.37 1.12 30.67
N HIS A 440 15.19 0.21 29.70
CA HIS A 440 14.92 -1.22 29.94
C HIS A 440 15.70 -2.04 28.89
N ARG A 441 16.64 -2.89 29.33
CA ARG A 441 17.40 -3.78 28.44
C ARG A 441 16.56 -4.99 28.01
N SER A 442 16.48 -5.25 26.71
CA SER A 442 15.63 -6.30 26.11
C SER A 442 16.44 -7.55 25.78
N ILE A 443 15.78 -8.67 25.46
CA ILE A 443 16.42 -9.94 25.06
C ILE A 443 17.35 -9.75 23.85
N PHE A 444 17.05 -8.79 22.96
CA PHE A 444 17.89 -8.43 21.83
C PHE A 444 19.30 -7.99 22.25
N ASP A 445 19.46 -7.26 23.38
CA ASP A 445 20.77 -6.85 23.88
C ASP A 445 21.70 -8.04 24.22
N ARG A 446 21.12 -9.22 24.48
CA ARG A 446 21.88 -10.43 24.82
C ARG A 446 22.30 -11.24 23.60
N VAL A 447 21.69 -11.03 22.43
CA VAL A 447 21.92 -11.84 21.22
C VAL A 447 22.31 -11.01 19.99
N ARG A 448 22.36 -9.68 20.10
CA ARG A 448 22.68 -8.76 18.99
C ARG A 448 24.02 -9.02 18.31
N PHE A 449 25.02 -9.51 19.04
CA PHE A 449 26.34 -9.89 18.49
C PHE A 449 26.29 -11.05 17.48
N LEU A 450 25.17 -11.79 17.41
CA LEU A 450 24.95 -12.88 16.46
C LEU A 450 24.35 -12.42 15.12
N MET A 451 23.90 -11.16 15.03
CA MET A 451 23.17 -10.61 13.88
C MET A 451 23.75 -9.24 13.50
N LEU A 452 25.01 -9.21 13.07
CA LEU A 452 25.83 -7.99 12.96
C LEU A 452 25.18 -6.86 12.14
N GLU A 453 24.53 -7.16 11.02
CA GLU A 453 23.85 -6.16 10.16
C GLU A 453 22.60 -5.60 10.85
N ARG A 454 21.81 -6.49 11.45
CA ARG A 454 20.64 -6.10 12.24
C ARG A 454 21.05 -5.27 13.46
N ASP A 455 22.18 -5.60 14.05
CA ASP A 455 22.72 -4.92 15.22
C ASP A 455 23.09 -3.46 14.90
N ARG A 456 23.76 -3.24 13.78
CA ARG A 456 24.02 -1.88 13.27
C ARG A 456 22.72 -1.14 12.99
N LEU A 457 21.77 -1.77 12.30
CA LEU A 457 20.47 -1.16 12.01
C LEU A 457 19.68 -0.77 13.27
N ALA A 458 19.81 -1.52 14.37
CA ALA A 458 19.10 -1.24 15.62
C ALA A 458 19.50 0.08 16.29
N SER A 459 20.71 0.60 16.03
CA SER A 459 21.09 1.97 16.40
C SER A 459 20.86 2.95 15.25
N THR A 460 21.35 2.63 14.06
CA THR A 460 21.44 3.55 12.92
C THR A 460 20.07 4.02 12.45
N LEU A 461 19.04 3.15 12.48
CA LEU A 461 17.70 3.52 11.99
C LEU A 461 16.99 4.59 12.82
N PHE A 462 17.41 4.81 14.07
CA PHE A 462 16.82 5.82 14.96
C PHE A 462 17.60 7.13 14.97
N GLU A 463 18.73 7.18 14.26
CA GLU A 463 19.46 8.42 14.03
C GLU A 463 18.72 9.30 13.02
N THR A 464 18.76 10.60 13.26
CA THR A 464 18.26 11.60 12.32
C THR A 464 19.34 11.85 11.28
N ALA A 465 19.20 11.27 10.10
CA ALA A 465 20.18 11.35 9.02
C ALA A 465 19.49 11.42 7.64
N THR A 466 20.22 11.79 6.60
CA THR A 466 19.76 11.66 5.21
C THR A 466 20.17 10.29 4.66
N LEU A 467 19.45 9.77 3.65
CA LEU A 467 19.80 8.51 2.99
C LEU A 467 21.23 8.54 2.43
N ARG A 468 21.65 9.68 1.87
CA ARG A 468 22.98 9.91 1.27
C ARG A 468 24.10 10.19 2.27
N SER A 469 23.82 10.27 3.57
CA SER A 469 24.86 10.39 4.60
C SER A 469 25.61 9.07 4.80
N LEU A 470 26.80 9.11 5.41
CA LEU A 470 27.55 7.88 5.75
C LEU A 470 26.69 6.91 6.60
N THR A 471 25.94 7.44 7.57
CA THR A 471 24.98 6.71 8.40
C THR A 471 23.85 6.09 7.55
N GLY A 472 23.27 6.86 6.63
CA GLY A 472 22.19 6.40 5.74
C GLY A 472 22.64 5.32 4.76
N LEU A 473 23.82 5.47 4.15
CA LEU A 473 24.41 4.49 3.25
C LEU A 473 24.78 3.20 3.99
N SER A 474 25.33 3.30 5.21
CA SER A 474 25.57 2.12 6.05
C SER A 474 24.28 1.36 6.34
N ALA A 475 23.20 2.07 6.70
CA ALA A 475 21.90 1.44 6.92
C ALA A 475 21.33 0.78 5.65
N LEU A 476 21.52 1.41 4.49
CA LEU A 476 21.11 0.86 3.21
C LEU A 476 21.85 -0.46 2.92
N CYS A 477 23.18 -0.47 3.05
CA CYS A 477 24.01 -1.66 2.85
C CYS A 477 23.61 -2.80 3.79
N ASP A 478 23.34 -2.49 5.07
CA ASP A 478 22.89 -3.50 6.04
C ASP A 478 21.52 -4.09 5.68
N MET A 479 20.58 -3.28 5.17
CA MET A 479 19.29 -3.78 4.69
C MET A 479 19.42 -4.62 3.41
N VAL A 480 20.32 -4.23 2.49
CA VAL A 480 20.63 -5.02 1.28
C VAL A 480 21.17 -6.39 1.68
N ALA A 481 22.14 -6.44 2.59
CA ALA A 481 22.70 -7.69 3.09
C ALA A 481 21.64 -8.58 3.75
N LEU A 482 20.69 -8.02 4.53
CA LEU A 482 19.57 -8.79 5.07
C LEU A 482 18.64 -9.36 3.98
N CYS A 483 18.46 -8.64 2.88
CA CYS A 483 17.67 -9.13 1.75
C CYS A 483 18.36 -10.27 0.98
N GLU A 484 19.69 -10.31 0.99
CA GLU A 484 20.50 -11.32 0.28
C GLU A 484 20.78 -12.58 1.10
N LYS A 485 20.60 -12.53 2.43
CA LYS A 485 20.81 -13.68 3.34
C LYS A 485 19.71 -14.73 3.24
N ASP A 486 20.12 -16.00 3.28
CA ASP A 486 19.21 -17.15 3.31
C ASP A 486 18.64 -17.44 4.71
N ALA A 487 19.34 -17.04 5.78
CA ALA A 487 18.93 -17.26 7.17
C ALA A 487 19.35 -16.10 8.09
N GLU A 488 18.58 -15.85 9.15
CA GLU A 488 18.83 -14.73 10.08
C GLU A 488 20.03 -14.97 11.00
N VAL A 489 20.39 -16.24 11.18
CA VAL A 489 21.58 -16.70 11.90
C VAL A 489 22.19 -17.82 11.06
N GLU A 490 23.28 -17.53 10.34
CA GLU A 490 23.96 -18.51 9.49
C GLU A 490 24.68 -19.59 10.31
N PHE A 491 25.28 -19.22 11.44
CA PHE A 491 26.00 -20.14 12.32
C PHE A 491 25.80 -19.75 13.79
N ARG A 492 25.67 -20.74 14.67
CA ARG A 492 25.80 -20.52 16.12
C ARG A 492 27.29 -20.39 16.45
N PRO A 493 27.71 -19.48 17.35
CA PRO A 493 29.10 -19.41 17.77
C PRO A 493 29.55 -20.76 18.34
N GLY A 494 30.67 -21.29 17.85
CA GLY A 494 31.19 -22.61 18.19
C GLY A 494 30.78 -23.73 17.21
N LEU A 495 29.91 -23.45 16.24
CA LEU A 495 29.49 -24.38 15.18
C LEU A 495 29.81 -23.83 13.78
N GLU A 496 30.74 -22.88 13.67
CA GLU A 496 31.25 -22.44 12.38
C GLU A 496 31.87 -23.65 11.64
N PRO A 497 31.82 -23.71 10.29
CA PRO A 497 32.38 -24.83 9.53
C PRO A 497 33.86 -25.11 9.83
N GLY A 498 34.61 -24.10 10.29
CA GLY A 498 36.00 -24.22 10.74
C GLY A 498 36.22 -24.47 12.24
N LYS A 499 35.16 -24.46 13.08
CA LYS A 499 35.23 -24.73 14.53
C LYS A 499 34.43 -25.96 14.96
N CYS A 500 33.58 -26.49 14.09
CA CYS A 500 32.82 -27.70 14.33
C CYS A 500 33.74 -28.93 14.30
N CYS A 501 33.94 -29.60 15.45
CA CYS A 501 34.78 -30.80 15.55
C CYS A 501 34.14 -32.06 14.93
N CYS A 502 32.91 -31.97 14.41
CA CYS A 502 32.16 -33.12 13.90
C CYS A 502 32.72 -33.69 12.59
N SER A 503 33.56 -32.93 11.86
CA SER A 503 34.26 -33.39 10.65
C SER A 503 35.49 -34.26 10.94
N ASN A 504 35.94 -34.34 12.20
CA ASN A 504 37.04 -35.23 12.62
C ASN A 504 36.56 -36.62 13.05
N LEU A 505 35.27 -36.93 12.86
CA LEU A 505 34.67 -38.23 13.12
C LEU A 505 34.17 -38.81 11.79
N VAL A 506 35.08 -39.35 11.01
CA VAL A 506 34.78 -40.36 9.99
C VAL A 506 35.25 -41.70 10.58
N PRO A 507 34.46 -42.79 10.46
CA PRO A 507 34.62 -44.03 11.22
C PRO A 507 36.00 -44.70 11.15
#